data_AF-A0A3N5MAV1-F1
#
_entry.id   AF-A0A3N5MAV1-F1
#
_cell.length_a   1.000
_cell.length_b   1.000
_cell.length_c   1.000
_cell.angle_alpha   90.00
_cell.angle_beta   90.00
_cell.angle_gamma   90.00
#
_symmetry.space_group_name_H-M   'P 1'
#
loop_
_entity.id
_entity.type
_entity.pdbx_description
1 polymer ?
#
loop_
_entity_poly.entity_id
_entity_poly.type
_entity_poly.pdbx_seq_one_letter_code
_entity_poly.pdbx_strand_id
1 'polypeptide(L)'
;MTEHTFPGKLALQQRVLPEYRVPFIEALAAACSGGLSVFAGQPLLEESIAASSALKVARYAPARNWNIFPVRSPLYHCWQSGLMHWLDEWQPDALIVEANSRYPSTRLAIRWMHRRSRPVIGWGLGAPPYSTSGPLSSLVTPWRKLERITLLRS
;
A
#
# COMPACT_ATOMS: atom_id res chain seq x y z
N MET A 1 -30.05 -9.02 5.29
CA MET A 1 -28.80 -8.36 4.86
C MET A 1 -27.81 -9.46 4.59
N THR A 2 -27.37 -9.63 3.34
CA THR A 2 -26.32 -10.62 3.00
C THR A 2 -25.01 -10.15 3.62
N GLU A 3 -24.45 -10.95 4.51
CA GLU A 3 -23.15 -10.68 5.13
C GLU A 3 -22.08 -10.89 4.06
N HIS A 4 -21.49 -9.79 3.58
CA HIS A 4 -20.45 -9.83 2.56
C HIS A 4 -19.11 -10.14 3.24
N THR A 5 -18.79 -11.42 3.40
CA THR A 5 -17.51 -11.88 3.93
C THR A 5 -16.55 -12.26 2.81
N PHE A 6 -15.25 -12.02 3.05
CA PHE A 6 -14.17 -12.50 2.19
C PHE A 6 -13.59 -13.78 2.78
N PRO A 7 -13.65 -14.93 2.07
CA PRO A 7 -13.23 -16.20 2.63
C PRO A 7 -11.71 -16.33 2.82
N GLY A 8 -10.93 -15.58 2.04
CA GLY A 8 -9.47 -15.71 1.97
C GLY A 8 -8.69 -14.87 2.97
N LYS A 9 -7.37 -15.00 2.91
CA LYS A 9 -6.41 -14.15 3.62
C LYS A 9 -6.24 -12.83 2.87
N LEU A 10 -6.45 -11.72 3.56
CA LEU A 10 -6.23 -10.39 3.01
C LEU A 10 -4.88 -9.83 3.50
N ALA A 11 -4.13 -9.22 2.60
CA ALA A 11 -2.96 -8.43 2.93
C ALA A 11 -3.23 -6.95 2.61
N LEU A 12 -2.74 -6.06 3.46
CA LEU A 12 -2.87 -4.62 3.28
C LEU A 12 -1.53 -3.96 3.57
N GLN A 13 -0.97 -3.28 2.57
CA GLN A 13 0.29 -2.57 2.66
C GLN A 13 0.05 -1.05 2.64
N GLN A 14 0.62 -0.37 3.64
CA GLN A 14 0.74 1.10 3.68
C GLN A 14 2.14 1.51 4.13
N ARG A 15 2.52 2.77 3.87
CA ARG A 15 3.77 3.29 4.44
C ARG A 15 3.68 3.41 5.95
N VAL A 16 2.56 3.95 6.44
CA VAL A 16 2.28 4.17 7.87
C VAL A 16 0.83 3.76 8.12
N LEU A 17 0.54 3.32 9.35
CA LEU A 17 -0.83 3.12 9.84
C LEU A 17 -1.24 4.26 10.78
N PRO A 18 -1.98 5.27 10.30
CA PRO A 18 -2.54 6.31 11.16
C PRO A 18 -3.60 5.74 12.11
N GLU A 19 -3.64 6.24 13.34
CA GLU A 19 -4.55 5.79 14.39
C GLU A 19 -6.02 5.89 13.97
N TYR A 20 -6.41 6.96 13.27
CA TYR A 20 -7.78 7.14 12.79
C TYR A 20 -8.23 6.06 11.79
N ARG A 21 -7.31 5.30 11.17
CA ARG A 21 -7.64 4.19 10.25
C ARG A 21 -7.88 2.88 10.97
N VAL A 22 -7.50 2.77 12.25
CA VAL A 22 -7.64 1.53 13.02
C VAL A 22 -9.08 1.01 12.99
N PRO A 23 -10.14 1.80 13.29
CA PRO A 23 -11.51 1.27 13.30
C PRO A 23 -11.95 0.68 11.96
N PHE A 24 -11.54 1.30 10.86
CA PHE A 24 -11.83 0.79 9.52
C PHE A 24 -11.09 -0.51 9.20
N ILE A 25 -9.80 -0.61 9.58
CA ILE A 25 -9.01 -1.83 9.41
C ILE A 25 -9.57 -2.98 10.26
N GLU A 26 -10.00 -2.71 11.49
CA GLU A 26 -10.64 -3.70 12.36
C GLU A 26 -11.96 -4.20 11.75
N ALA A 27 -12.79 -3.29 11.22
CA ALA A 27 -14.03 -3.67 10.53
C ALA A 27 -13.75 -4.51 9.27
N LEU A 28 -12.73 -4.14 8.49
CA LEU A 28 -12.30 -4.92 7.33
C LEU A 28 -11.78 -6.30 7.73
N ALA A 29 -11.00 -6.38 8.81
CA ALA A 29 -10.50 -7.65 9.34
C ALA A 29 -11.63 -8.57 9.79
N ALA A 30 -12.65 -8.02 10.46
CA ALA A 30 -13.82 -8.78 10.89
C ALA A 30 -14.62 -9.37 9.71
N ALA A 31 -14.56 -8.74 8.53
CA ALA A 31 -15.18 -9.26 7.31
C ALA A 31 -14.31 -10.32 6.57
N CYS A 32 -13.07 -10.57 6.99
CA CYS A 32 -12.15 -11.51 6.34
C CYS A 32 -12.00 -12.79 7.18
N SER A 33 -12.61 -13.91 6.77
CA SER A 33 -12.54 -15.15 7.57
C SER A 33 -11.15 -15.79 7.56
N GLY A 34 -10.35 -15.58 6.51
CA GLY A 34 -8.93 -15.98 6.49
C GLY A 34 -8.03 -15.03 7.30
N GLY A 35 -8.57 -13.92 7.80
CA GLY A 35 -7.85 -12.89 8.53
C GLY A 35 -7.25 -11.80 7.63
N LEU A 36 -6.85 -10.70 8.27
CA LEU A 36 -6.20 -9.56 7.64
C LEU A 36 -4.81 -9.37 8.27
N SER A 37 -3.76 -9.27 7.44
CA SER A 37 -2.45 -8.78 7.89
C SER A 37 -2.15 -7.40 7.31
N VAL A 38 -1.65 -6.50 8.16
CA VAL A 38 -1.39 -5.09 7.85
C VAL A 38 0.11 -4.82 7.93
N PHE A 39 0.74 -4.55 6.80
CA PHE A 39 2.14 -4.19 6.70
C PHE A 39 2.32 -2.68 6.66
N ALA A 40 2.83 -2.11 7.75
CA ALA A 40 3.04 -0.67 7.88
C ALA A 40 4.25 -0.35 8.75
N GLY A 41 4.91 0.76 8.45
CA GLY A 41 6.05 1.24 9.23
C GLY A 41 5.70 2.47 10.07
N GLN A 42 6.74 3.08 10.64
CA GLN A 42 6.61 4.29 11.44
C GLN A 42 6.63 5.55 10.56
N PRO A 43 5.90 6.62 10.95
CA PRO A 43 6.02 7.92 10.32
C PRO A 43 7.38 8.56 10.65
N LEU A 44 7.78 9.54 9.83
CA LEU A 44 8.85 10.45 10.21
C LEU A 44 8.34 11.47 11.24
N LEU A 45 9.25 11.92 12.09
CA LEU A 45 8.97 12.87 13.18
C LEU A 45 8.33 14.18 12.68
N GLU A 46 8.72 14.63 11.48
CA GLU A 46 8.23 15.86 10.85
C GLU A 46 6.80 15.77 10.26
N GLU A 47 6.20 14.57 10.21
CA GLU A 47 4.90 14.35 9.55
C GLU A 47 3.70 14.54 10.49
N SER A 48 3.92 14.62 11.80
CA SER A 48 2.87 14.78 12.83
C SER A 48 1.72 13.77 12.69
N ILE A 49 2.04 12.53 12.31
CA ILE A 49 1.06 11.44 12.18
C ILE A 49 1.03 10.66 13.50
N ALA A 50 -0.12 10.67 14.18
CA ALA A 50 -0.39 9.70 15.25
C ALA A 50 -0.54 8.32 14.61
N ALA A 51 0.46 7.46 14.80
CA ALA A 51 0.47 6.10 14.27
C ALA A 51 0.08 5.10 15.36
N SER A 52 -0.57 4.02 14.94
CA SER A 52 -0.89 2.89 15.83
C SER A 52 -0.39 1.59 15.23
N SER A 53 0.10 0.71 16.09
CA SER A 53 0.36 -0.71 15.80
C SER A 53 -0.57 -1.64 16.56
N ALA A 54 -1.47 -1.08 17.37
CA ALA A 54 -2.40 -1.82 18.21
C ALA A 54 -3.64 -2.20 17.38
N LEU A 55 -3.64 -3.43 16.90
CA LEU A 55 -4.77 -4.06 16.21
C LEU A 55 -5.25 -5.26 17.04
N LYS A 56 -6.58 -5.42 17.15
CA LYS A 56 -7.25 -6.47 17.93
C LYS A 56 -7.60 -7.68 17.07
N VAL A 57 -8.19 -7.44 15.90
CA VAL A 57 -8.61 -8.50 14.96
C VAL A 57 -7.58 -8.67 13.85
N ALA A 58 -7.06 -7.57 13.30
CA ALA A 58 -6.01 -7.62 12.27
C ALA A 58 -4.63 -7.95 12.86
N ARG A 59 -3.80 -8.65 12.09
CA ARG A 59 -2.39 -8.90 12.42
C ARG A 59 -1.52 -7.75 11.93
N TYR A 60 -0.94 -6.97 12.85
CA TYR A 60 0.08 -5.99 12.50
C TYR A 60 1.41 -6.67 12.12
N ALA A 61 1.99 -6.28 11.00
CA ALA A 61 3.31 -6.68 10.53
C ALA A 61 4.18 -5.42 10.39
N PRO A 62 5.22 -5.25 11.24
CA PRO A 62 6.03 -4.04 11.23
C PRO A 62 6.89 -3.97 9.97
N ALA A 63 6.83 -2.83 9.28
CA ALA A 63 7.71 -2.49 8.17
C ALA A 63 8.82 -1.54 8.63
N ARG A 64 9.99 -1.64 8.00
CA ARG A 64 11.05 -0.63 8.15
C ARG A 64 11.08 0.27 6.90
N ASN A 65 10.74 1.53 7.12
CA ASN A 65 10.67 2.56 6.10
C ASN A 65 12.04 3.21 5.90
N TRP A 66 12.58 3.11 4.69
CA TRP A 66 13.80 3.79 4.26
C TRP A 66 13.42 5.00 3.42
N ASN A 67 13.53 6.17 4.02
CA ASN A 67 13.15 7.44 3.42
C ASN A 67 14.34 8.02 2.67
N ILE A 68 14.20 8.17 1.35
CA ILE A 68 15.21 8.76 0.47
C ILE A 68 14.71 10.14 0.07
N PHE A 69 15.52 11.16 0.35
CA PHE A 69 15.16 12.59 0.32
C PHE A 69 14.12 12.99 1.39
N PRO A 70 14.00 14.30 1.72
CA PRO A 70 12.97 14.78 2.65
C PRO A 70 11.55 14.54 2.13
N VAL A 71 10.55 14.29 3.00
CA VAL A 71 9.16 13.92 2.62
C VAL A 71 8.50 14.99 1.75
N ARG A 72 8.82 16.25 2.01
CA ARG A 72 8.30 17.42 1.27
C ARG A 72 8.90 17.54 -0.13
N SER A 73 9.99 16.83 -0.43
CA SER A 73 10.65 16.88 -1.73
C SER A 73 9.82 16.18 -2.82
N PRO A 74 9.79 16.72 -4.05
CA PRO A 74 9.23 15.99 -5.20
C PRO A 74 10.02 14.73 -5.53
N LEU A 75 11.27 14.61 -5.07
CA LEU A 75 12.13 13.45 -5.26
C LEU A 75 12.02 12.41 -4.14
N TYR A 76 11.13 12.62 -3.16
CA TYR A 76 10.94 11.68 -2.06
C TYR A 76 10.55 10.29 -2.54
N HIS A 77 11.26 9.28 -2.03
CA HIS A 77 10.90 7.88 -2.20
C HIS A 77 10.98 7.14 -0.86
N CYS A 78 10.12 6.15 -0.67
CA CYS A 78 10.17 5.27 0.49
C CYS A 78 10.34 3.83 0.04
N TRP A 79 11.42 3.18 0.48
CA TRP A 79 11.59 1.75 0.34
C TRP A 79 11.18 1.04 1.63
N GLN A 80 10.20 0.13 1.57
CA GLN A 80 9.78 -0.64 2.73
C GLN A 80 10.45 -2.02 2.74
N SER A 81 11.46 -2.20 3.57
CA SER A 81 12.15 -3.49 3.71
C SER A 81 11.29 -4.49 4.49
N GLY A 82 11.39 -5.78 4.13
CA GLY A 82 10.60 -6.86 4.72
C GLY A 82 9.32 -7.20 3.95
N LEU A 83 8.92 -6.37 2.97
CA LEU A 83 7.66 -6.55 2.23
C LEU A 83 7.52 -7.93 1.57
N MET A 84 8.57 -8.40 0.90
CA MET A 84 8.54 -9.70 0.20
C MET A 84 8.52 -10.88 1.16
N HIS A 85 9.28 -10.81 2.26
CA HIS A 85 9.29 -11.83 3.30
C HIS A 85 7.92 -11.95 3.95
N TRP A 86 7.32 -10.82 4.32
CA TRP A 86 5.97 -10.79 4.88
C TRP A 86 4.92 -11.40 3.94
N LEU A 87 4.96 -11.10 2.63
CA LEU A 87 4.05 -11.71 1.66
C LEU A 87 4.24 -13.22 1.55
N ASP A 88 5.48 -13.69 1.58
CA ASP A 88 5.82 -15.10 1.50
C ASP A 88 5.40 -15.89 2.75
N GLU A 89 5.50 -15.27 3.93
CA GLU A 89 5.00 -15.85 5.18
C GLU A 89 3.47 -15.85 5.27
N TRP A 90 2.83 -14.72 4.92
CA TRP A 90 1.39 -14.56 5.09
C TRP A 90 0.58 -15.33 4.05
N GLN A 91 1.09 -15.40 2.80
CA GLN A 91 0.42 -16.00 1.65
C GLN A 91 -1.01 -15.46 1.45
N PRO A 92 -1.19 -14.15 1.19
CA PRO A 92 -2.52 -13.58 1.00
C PRO A 92 -3.15 -14.07 -0.29
N ASP A 93 -4.48 -14.19 -0.31
CA ASP A 93 -5.29 -14.46 -1.51
C ASP A 93 -5.59 -13.19 -2.29
N ALA A 94 -5.63 -12.04 -1.62
CA ALA A 94 -5.74 -10.71 -2.22
C ALA A 94 -4.83 -9.71 -1.51
N LEU A 95 -4.30 -8.73 -2.24
CA LEU A 95 -3.42 -7.69 -1.70
C LEU A 95 -4.00 -6.31 -1.97
N ILE A 96 -4.13 -5.49 -0.92
CA ILE A 96 -4.41 -4.07 -1.01
C ILE A 96 -3.10 -3.30 -0.85
N VAL A 97 -2.80 -2.36 -1.74
CA VAL A 97 -1.58 -1.54 -1.68
C VAL A 97 -1.90 -0.06 -1.71
N GLU A 98 -1.20 0.74 -0.90
CA GLU A 98 -1.17 2.20 -1.03
C GLU A 98 -0.69 2.58 -2.44
N ALA A 99 -1.59 3.16 -3.23
CA ALA A 99 -1.36 3.50 -4.63
C ALA A 99 -0.50 4.77 -4.75
N ASN A 100 0.75 4.68 -4.31
CA ASN A 100 1.72 5.77 -4.32
C ASN A 100 2.99 5.36 -5.07
N SER A 101 3.26 6.03 -6.20
CA SER A 101 4.42 5.71 -7.06
C SER A 101 5.77 5.97 -6.39
N ARG A 102 5.79 6.77 -5.30
CA ARG A 102 6.98 7.02 -4.48
C ARG A 102 7.44 5.79 -3.70
N TYR A 103 6.69 4.67 -3.72
CA TYR A 103 7.04 3.43 -3.02
C TYR A 103 7.48 2.33 -3.99
N PRO A 104 8.75 2.32 -4.45
CA PRO A 104 9.21 1.37 -5.45
C PRO A 104 9.10 -0.10 -5.02
N SER A 105 9.22 -0.40 -3.72
CA SER A 105 9.08 -1.77 -3.19
C SER A 105 7.71 -2.37 -3.48
N THR A 106 6.64 -1.57 -3.54
CA THR A 106 5.27 -2.03 -3.83
C THR A 106 5.17 -2.68 -5.22
N ARG A 107 5.99 -2.28 -6.20
CA ARG A 107 6.01 -2.92 -7.54
C ARG A 107 6.45 -4.38 -7.49
N LEU A 108 7.34 -4.72 -6.55
CA LEU A 108 7.80 -6.10 -6.38
C LEU A 108 6.67 -6.97 -5.80
N ALA A 109 5.94 -6.44 -4.82
CA ALA A 109 4.76 -7.09 -4.24
C ALA A 109 3.66 -7.35 -5.29
N ILE A 110 3.33 -6.33 -6.09
CA ILE A 110 2.34 -6.44 -7.18
C ILE A 110 2.74 -7.56 -8.15
N ARG A 111 3.98 -7.53 -8.66
CA ARG A 111 4.48 -8.58 -9.56
C ARG A 111 4.46 -9.97 -8.91
N TRP A 112 4.75 -10.06 -7.62
CA TRP A 112 4.74 -11.33 -6.89
C TRP A 112 3.33 -11.93 -6.77
N MET A 113 2.32 -11.09 -6.56
CA MET A 113 0.90 -11.48 -6.55
C MET A 113 0.43 -11.92 -7.94
N HIS A 114 0.74 -11.14 -8.99
CA HIS A 114 0.31 -11.45 -10.35
C HIS A 114 0.95 -12.73 -10.91
N ARG A 115 2.22 -13.01 -10.58
CA ARG A 115 2.87 -14.29 -10.92
C ARG A 115 2.17 -15.51 -10.28
N ARG A 116 1.35 -15.28 -9.26
CA ARG A 116 0.54 -16.31 -8.57
C ARG A 116 -0.94 -16.22 -8.93
N SER A 117 -1.30 -15.40 -9.93
CA SER A 117 -2.69 -15.17 -10.34
C SER A 117 -3.58 -14.65 -9.20
N ARG A 118 -3.02 -13.86 -8.28
CA ARG A 118 -3.75 -13.30 -7.14
C ARG A 118 -4.07 -11.82 -7.35
N PRO A 119 -5.31 -11.37 -7.06
CA PRO A 119 -5.74 -10.00 -7.30
C PRO A 119 -5.01 -8.97 -6.42
N VAL A 120 -4.79 -7.79 -6.98
CA VAL A 120 -4.25 -6.63 -6.28
C VAL A 120 -5.17 -5.43 -6.44
N ILE A 121 -5.43 -4.72 -5.33
CA ILE A 121 -6.29 -3.53 -5.27
C ILE A 121 -5.42 -2.34 -4.87
N GLY A 122 -5.34 -1.33 -5.73
CA GLY A 122 -4.75 -0.05 -5.36
C GLY A 122 -5.74 0.81 -4.58
N TRP A 123 -5.36 1.28 -3.40
CA TRP A 123 -6.19 2.20 -2.59
C TRP A 123 -5.49 3.52 -2.30
N GLY A 124 -6.24 4.61 -2.20
CA GLY A 124 -5.70 5.96 -2.00
C GLY A 124 -6.59 7.03 -2.61
N LEU A 125 -6.10 8.27 -2.65
CA LEU A 125 -6.84 9.45 -3.13
C LEU A 125 -7.06 9.48 -4.66
N GLY A 126 -6.78 8.38 -5.36
CA GLY A 126 -6.74 8.33 -6.82
C GLY A 126 -5.49 9.01 -7.39
N ALA A 127 -5.23 8.76 -8.67
CA ALA A 127 -4.20 9.49 -9.40
C ALA A 127 -4.79 10.84 -9.85
N PRO A 128 -4.13 11.99 -9.59
CA PRO A 128 -4.61 13.28 -10.07
C PRO A 128 -4.82 13.23 -11.59
N PRO A 129 -5.81 13.94 -12.13
CA PRO A 129 -5.93 14.11 -13.57
C PRO A 129 -4.62 14.70 -14.11
N TYR A 130 -4.24 14.32 -15.32
CA TYR A 130 -3.00 14.80 -15.94
C TYR A 130 -3.06 16.33 -16.05
N SER A 131 -2.38 17.04 -15.15
CA SER A 131 -2.16 18.47 -15.29
C SER A 131 -0.92 18.68 -16.15
N THR A 132 -1.13 19.18 -17.37
CA THR A 132 -0.09 19.45 -18.37
C THR A 132 0.63 20.79 -18.17
N SER A 133 0.37 21.52 -17.09
CA SER A 133 1.00 22.84 -16.87
C SER A 133 2.35 22.73 -16.16
N GLY A 134 3.42 22.68 -16.96
CA GLY A 134 4.80 22.85 -16.51
C GLY A 134 5.81 22.57 -17.62
N PRO A 135 6.93 23.31 -17.74
CA PRO A 135 7.86 23.21 -18.87
C PRO A 135 8.59 21.85 -18.99
N LEU A 136 8.51 21.00 -17.96
CA LEU A 136 9.08 19.64 -17.93
C LEU A 136 8.01 18.53 -17.97
N SER A 137 6.72 18.86 -18.07
CA SER A 137 5.62 17.89 -17.97
C SER A 137 5.65 16.84 -19.09
N SER A 138 6.11 17.21 -20.29
CA SER A 138 6.17 16.33 -21.46
C SER A 138 7.10 15.12 -21.29
N LEU A 139 8.15 15.22 -20.45
CA LEU A 139 9.10 14.12 -20.21
C LEU A 139 8.63 13.16 -19.11
N VAL A 140 7.89 13.64 -18.11
CA VAL A 140 7.43 12.85 -16.96
C VAL A 140 6.07 12.17 -17.20
N THR A 141 5.29 12.70 -18.14
CA THR A 141 3.96 12.19 -18.50
C THR A 141 3.97 10.75 -19.04
N PRO A 142 4.87 10.33 -19.96
CA PRO A 142 4.90 8.94 -20.43
C PRO A 142 5.28 7.95 -19.32
N TRP A 143 6.19 8.31 -18.42
CA TRP A 143 6.59 7.49 -17.27
C TRP A 143 5.42 7.28 -16.29
N ARG A 144 4.69 8.35 -15.94
CA ARG A 144 3.51 8.27 -15.08
C ARG A 144 2.32 7.54 -15.73
N LYS A 145 2.17 7.66 -17.05
CA LYS A 145 1.17 6.92 -17.83
C LYS A 145 1.48 5.42 -17.85
N LEU A 146 2.75 5.03 -17.98
CA LEU A 146 3.20 3.64 -17.83
C LEU A 146 2.98 3.12 -16.42
N GLU A 147 3.29 3.89 -15.37
CA GLU A 147 3.04 3.49 -13.97
C GLU A 147 1.55 3.18 -13.72
N ARG A 148 0.66 4.04 -14.21
CA ARG A 148 -0.79 3.87 -14.04
C ARG A 148 -1.34 2.69 -14.85
N ILE A 149 -0.82 2.45 -16.05
CA ILE A 149 -1.22 1.30 -16.88
C ILE A 149 -0.72 -0.01 -16.28
N THR A 150 0.50 -0.04 -15.74
CA THR A 150 1.06 -1.23 -15.08
C THR A 150 0.28 -1.58 -13.81
N LEU A 151 -0.24 -0.57 -13.10
CA LEU A 151 -1.09 -0.76 -11.91
C LEU A 151 -2.53 -1.22 -12.23
N LEU A 152 -3.01 -1.05 -13.47
CA LEU A 152 -4.40 -1.34 -13.87
C LEU A 152 -4.54 -2.50 -14.87
N ARG A 153 -3.46 -2.98 -15.49
CA ARG A 153 -3.48 -4.00 -16.56
C ARG A 153 -2.65 -5.26 -16.30
N SER A 154 -2.15 -5.48 -15.09
CA SER A 154 -1.48 -6.75 -14.75
C SER A 154 -2.19 -7.45 -13.62
#